data_AF-A0A1F3NTX2-F1
#
_entry.id   AF-A0A1F3NTX2-F1
#
_cell.length_a   1.000
_cell.length_b   1.000
_cell.length_c   1.000
_cell.angle_alpha   90.00
_cell.angle_beta   90.00
_cell.angle_gamma   90.00
#
_symmetry.space_group_name_H-M   'P 1'
#
loop_
_entity.id
_entity.type
_entity.pdbx_description
1 polymer ?
#
loop_
_entity_poly.entity_id
_entity_poly.type
_entity_poly.pdbx_seq_one_letter_code
_entity_poly.pdbx_strand_id
1 'polypeptide(L)'
;MTYEVFHIKKRGDHPVHVGCVHAPHPDLALVFAKEQYGRRLACVSLWVCKSSDIHAFSMEDEDMFYSAVSDEKKYRDASGFKVRDKINKFKKGNSDALV
;
A
#
# COMPACT_ATOMS: atom_id res chain seq x y z
N MET A 1 -3.20 23.04 13.15
CA MET A 1 -2.73 21.67 13.41
C MET A 1 -2.42 21.01 12.08
N THR A 2 -1.44 20.12 12.02
CA THR A 2 -1.04 19.43 10.78
C THR A 2 -1.76 18.09 10.69
N TYR A 3 -2.23 17.76 9.49
CA TYR A 3 -2.89 16.51 9.18
C TYR A 3 -2.22 15.86 7.98
N GLU A 4 -1.87 14.59 8.10
CA GLU A 4 -1.44 13.75 6.98
C GLU A 4 -2.64 13.28 6.19
N VAL A 5 -2.50 13.28 4.86
CA VAL A 5 -3.55 12.96 3.90
C VAL A 5 -3.19 11.69 3.15
N PHE A 6 -4.16 10.77 3.07
CA PHE A 6 -4.05 9.53 2.31
C PHE A 6 -5.14 9.47 1.25
N HIS A 7 -4.79 9.07 0.03
CA HIS A 7 -5.74 8.91 -1.05
C HIS A 7 -5.94 7.45 -1.43
N ILE A 8 -7.16 7.12 -1.82
CA ILE A 8 -7.52 5.81 -2.38
C ILE A 8 -7.91 6.04 -3.84
N LYS A 9 -7.13 5.48 -4.77
CA LYS A 9 -7.33 5.69 -6.22
C LYS A 9 -8.57 4.97 -6.74
N LYS A 10 -8.76 3.69 -6.38
CA LYS A 10 -9.90 2.85 -6.77
C LYS A 10 -10.45 2.06 -5.59
N ARG A 11 -11.70 1.63 -5.69
CA ARG A 11 -12.34 0.79 -4.66
C ARG A 11 -11.55 -0.52 -4.51
N GLY A 12 -11.11 -0.81 -3.29
CA GLY A 12 -10.28 -1.98 -2.98
C GLY A 12 -8.78 -1.71 -2.92
N ASP A 13 -8.32 -0.54 -3.38
CA ASP A 13 -6.92 -0.14 -3.21
C ASP A 13 -6.62 0.25 -1.76
N HIS A 14 -5.35 0.12 -1.37
CA HIS A 14 -4.86 0.61 -0.09
C HIS A 14 -4.71 2.14 -0.09
N PRO A 15 -4.95 2.83 1.04
CA PRO A 15 -4.66 4.26 1.16
C PRO A 15 -3.16 4.51 0.97
N VAL A 16 -2.83 5.51 0.15
CA VAL A 16 -1.45 5.94 -0.10
C VAL A 16 -1.27 7.36 0.42
N HIS A 17 -0.20 7.62 1.15
CA HIS A 17 0.13 8.97 1.62
C HIS A 17 0.47 9.90 0.46
N VAL A 18 -0.09 11.13 0.47
CA VAL A 18 0.12 12.13 -0.59
C VAL A 18 0.67 13.46 -0.09
N GLY A 19 0.78 13.62 1.23
CA GLY A 19 1.28 14.82 1.87
C GLY A 19 0.40 15.27 3.02
N CYS A 20 0.44 16.56 3.34
CA CYS A 20 -0.21 17.11 4.52
C CYS A 20 -1.01 18.39 4.24
N VAL A 21 -1.92 18.73 5.16
CA VAL A 21 -2.68 19.99 5.18
C VAL A 21 -2.69 20.56 6.59
N HIS A 22 -2.88 21.88 6.70
CA HIS A 22 -3.02 22.57 7.98
C HIS A 22 -4.46 23.01 8.19
N ALA A 23 -5.06 22.57 9.30
CA ALA A 23 -6.45 22.87 9.64
C ALA A 23 -6.63 22.95 11.18
N PRO A 24 -7.70 23.60 11.66
CA PRO A 24 -8.04 23.66 13.08
C PRO A 24 -8.75 22.40 13.59
N HIS A 25 -9.45 21.64 12.74
CA HIS A 25 -10.20 20.44 13.11
C HIS A 25 -10.32 19.48 11.90
N PRO A 26 -10.67 18.19 12.10
CA PRO A 26 -10.58 17.18 11.03
C PRO A 26 -11.56 17.40 9.87
N ASP A 27 -12.77 17.93 10.12
CA ASP A 27 -13.73 18.17 9.02
C ASP A 27 -13.20 19.21 8.04
N LEU A 28 -12.54 20.27 8.52
CA LEU A 28 -11.93 21.26 7.64
C LEU A 28 -10.68 20.71 6.96
N ALA A 29 -9.93 19.83 7.62
CA ALA A 29 -8.81 19.11 7.00
C ALA A 29 -9.27 18.28 5.79
N LEU A 30 -10.43 17.60 5.87
CA LEU A 30 -11.02 16.87 4.75
C LEU A 30 -11.36 17.78 3.57
N VAL A 31 -11.94 18.96 3.84
CA VAL A 31 -12.24 19.95 2.80
C VAL A 31 -10.96 20.42 2.11
N PHE A 32 -9.94 20.79 2.88
CA PHE A 32 -8.65 21.24 2.32
C PHE A 32 -7.94 20.12 1.56
N ALA A 33 -7.96 18.90 2.07
CA ALA A 33 -7.41 17.73 1.39
C ALA A 33 -8.11 17.48 0.04
N LYS A 34 -9.44 17.56 0.00
CA LYS A 34 -10.21 17.43 -1.24
C LYS A 34 -9.84 18.51 -2.25
N GLU A 35 -9.74 19.76 -1.82
CA GLU A 35 -9.39 20.87 -2.72
C GLU A 35 -7.96 20.76 -3.26
N GLN A 36 -7.00 20.38 -2.42
CA GLN A 36 -5.59 20.30 -2.80
C GLN A 36 -5.28 19.05 -3.65
N TYR A 37 -5.79 17.88 -3.25
CA TYR A 37 -5.41 16.60 -3.85
C TYR A 37 -6.48 16.03 -4.79
N GLY A 38 -7.76 16.26 -4.52
CA GLY A 38 -8.87 15.71 -5.31
C GLY A 38 -9.01 16.31 -6.72
N ARG A 39 -8.42 17.48 -6.97
CA ARG A 39 -8.46 18.13 -8.30
C ARG A 39 -7.45 17.56 -9.29
N ARG A 40 -6.34 16.99 -8.81
CA ARG A 40 -5.21 16.53 -9.66
C ARG A 40 -5.04 15.01 -9.66
N LEU A 41 -5.58 14.33 -8.65
CA LEU A 41 -5.50 12.88 -8.52
C LEU A 41 -6.91 12.30 -8.62
N ALA A 42 -7.10 11.35 -9.54
CA ALA A 42 -8.29 10.53 -9.52
C ALA A 42 -8.31 9.72 -8.21
N CYS A 43 -9.30 9.97 -7.36
CA CYS A 43 -9.49 9.25 -6.10
C CYS A 43 -10.98 9.00 -5.84
N VAL A 44 -11.27 7.87 -5.20
CA VAL A 44 -12.60 7.50 -4.74
C VAL A 44 -12.82 7.83 -3.25
N SER A 45 -11.75 8.06 -2.50
CA SER A 45 -11.80 8.41 -1.07
C SER A 45 -10.51 9.11 -0.63
N LEU A 46 -10.62 9.94 0.41
CA LEU A 46 -9.52 10.62 1.09
C LEU A 46 -9.67 10.41 2.59
N TRP A 47 -8.56 10.09 3.25
CA TRP A 47 -8.47 9.99 4.71
C TRP A 47 -7.55 11.08 5.23
N VAL A 48 -7.83 11.57 6.44
CA VAL A 48 -6.96 12.50 7.16
C VAL A 48 -6.67 11.96 8.55
N CYS A 49 -5.43 12.10 9.00
CA CYS A 49 -5.01 11.78 10.36
C CYS A 49 -4.21 12.95 10.91
N LYS A 50 -4.37 13.31 12.19
CA LYS A 50 -3.50 14.35 12.79
C LYS A 50 -2.08 13.83 12.82
N SER A 51 -1.11 14.66 12.44
CA SER A 51 0.30 14.27 12.45
C SER A 51 0.77 13.92 13.87
N SER A 52 0.16 14.52 14.91
CA SER A 52 0.44 14.19 16.32
C SER A 52 0.05 12.78 16.74
N ASP A 53 -0.85 12.14 16.00
CA ASP A 53 -1.43 10.84 16.36
C ASP A 53 -0.71 9.70 15.60
N ILE A 54 0.30 10.04 14.79
CA ILE A 54 1.12 9.08 14.04
C ILE A 54 2.33 8.72 14.87
N HIS A 55 2.42 7.44 15.22
CA HIS A 55 3.58 6.86 15.90
C HIS A 55 4.40 6.04 14.91
N ALA A 56 5.70 6.25 14.89
CA ALA A 56 6.63 5.57 14.01
C ALA A 56 7.86 5.09 14.80
N PHE A 57 8.45 3.98 14.36
CA PHE A 57 9.77 3.54 14.80
C PHE A 57 10.87 4.43 14.22
N SER A 58 12.05 4.41 14.82
CA SER A 58 13.22 5.06 14.22
C SER A 58 13.60 4.32 12.94
N MET A 59 14.19 5.04 11.98
CA MET A 59 14.79 4.40 10.81
C MET A 59 15.98 3.50 11.20
N GLU A 60 16.58 3.76 12.36
CA GLU A 60 17.68 2.95 12.90
C GLU A 60 17.20 1.60 13.44
N ASP A 61 15.90 1.44 13.74
CA ASP A 61 15.29 0.20 14.24
C ASP A 61 14.94 -0.79 13.09
N GLU A 62 15.51 -0.60 11.89
CA GLU A 62 15.22 -1.43 10.71
C GLU A 62 15.49 -2.93 10.98
N ASP A 63 16.49 -3.21 11.82
CA ASP A 63 16.93 -4.55 12.16
C ASP A 63 15.84 -5.43 12.79
N MET A 64 14.93 -4.82 13.55
CA MET A 64 13.80 -5.50 14.18
C MET A 64 12.84 -6.15 13.17
N PHE A 65 12.79 -5.63 11.94
CA PHE A 65 11.85 -6.06 10.91
C PHE A 65 12.41 -7.16 9.98
N TYR A 66 13.72 -7.42 9.97
CA TYR A 66 14.33 -8.43 9.06
C TYR A 66 13.80 -9.85 9.29
N SER A 67 13.37 -10.19 10.51
CA SER A 67 12.79 -11.51 10.82
C SER A 67 11.45 -11.80 10.12
N ALA A 68 10.75 -10.77 9.61
CA ALA A 68 9.54 -10.92 8.81
C ALA A 68 9.84 -11.39 7.37
N VAL A 69 11.06 -11.14 6.88
CA VAL A 69 11.54 -11.45 5.52
C VAL A 69 12.61 -12.56 5.56
N SER A 70 12.73 -13.30 6.67
CA SER A 70 13.66 -14.44 6.73
C SER A 70 13.23 -15.55 5.78
N ASP A 71 14.18 -16.12 5.03
CA ASP A 71 13.99 -17.22 4.08
C ASP A 71 13.25 -18.45 4.65
N GLU A 72 13.26 -18.65 5.97
CA GLU A 72 12.53 -19.72 6.68
C GLU A 72 11.00 -19.59 6.60
N LYS A 73 10.44 -18.41 6.30
CA LYS A 73 8.99 -18.17 6.27
C LYS A 73 8.45 -17.83 4.89
N LYS A 74 9.16 -18.22 3.83
CA LYS A 74 8.74 -18.04 2.42
C LYS A 74 7.33 -18.53 2.09
N TYR A 75 6.80 -19.50 2.86
CA TYR A 75 5.42 -19.99 2.71
C TYR A 75 4.33 -18.93 3.00
N ARG A 76 4.67 -17.80 3.66
CA ARG A 76 3.73 -16.72 3.97
C ARG A 76 3.57 -15.72 2.82
N ASP A 77 4.51 -15.72 1.87
CA ASP A 77 4.48 -14.86 0.70
C ASP A 77 4.00 -15.65 -0.53
N ALA A 78 3.13 -15.05 -1.33
CA ALA A 78 2.61 -15.66 -2.55
C ALA A 78 3.73 -16.04 -3.55
N SER A 79 4.86 -15.32 -3.52
CA SER A 79 6.06 -15.60 -4.32
C SER A 79 6.79 -16.87 -3.91
N GLY A 80 6.59 -17.37 -2.68
CA GLY A 80 7.18 -18.63 -2.21
C GLY A 80 6.55 -19.87 -2.85
N PHE A 81 5.36 -19.74 -3.45
CA PHE A 81 4.68 -20.83 -4.13
C PHE A 81 5.10 -20.91 -5.61
N LYS A 82 5.82 -21.98 -5.98
CA LYS A 82 6.18 -22.33 -7.39
C LYS A 82 4.98 -22.75 -8.26
N VAL A 83 3.79 -22.24 -7.98
CA VAL A 83 2.56 -22.55 -8.73
C VAL A 83 2.69 -22.06 -10.17
N ARG A 84 3.36 -20.92 -10.38
CA ARG A 84 3.62 -20.35 -11.72
C ARG A 84 4.51 -21.27 -12.58
N ASP A 85 5.51 -21.90 -11.97
CA ASP A 85 6.38 -22.88 -12.65
C ASP A 85 5.62 -24.15 -13.04
N LYS A 86 4.73 -24.65 -12.17
CA LYS A 86 3.86 -25.78 -12.47
C LYS A 86 2.89 -25.47 -13.63
N ILE A 87 2.27 -24.30 -13.62
CA ILE A 87 1.38 -23.85 -14.70
C ILE A 87 2.14 -23.75 -16.02
N ASN A 88 3.36 -23.20 -16.01
CA ASN A 88 4.18 -23.06 -17.21
C ASN A 88 4.64 -24.42 -17.76
N LYS A 89 5.03 -25.36 -16.90
CA LYS A 89 5.36 -26.74 -17.31
C LYS A 89 4.18 -27.46 -17.94
N PHE A 90 2.98 -27.33 -17.34
CA PHE A 90 1.77 -27.93 -17.89
C PHE A 90 1.43 -27.37 -19.28
N LYS A 91 1.52 -26.05 -19.46
CA LYS A 91 1.28 -25.40 -20.76
C LYS A 91 2.27 -25.88 -21.84
N LYS A 92 3.55 -26.04 -21.48
CA LYS A 92 4.59 -26.52 -22.42
C LYS A 92 4.41 -27.99 -22.82
N GLY A 93 4.10 -28.85 -21.85
CA GLY A 93 3.83 -30.26 -22.13
C GLY A 93 2.59 -30.48 -22.99
N ASN A 94 1.59 -29.60 -22.88
CA ASN A 94 0.36 -29.70 -23.69
C ASN A 94 0.53 -29.12 -25.11
N SER A 95 1.46 -28.17 -25.32
CA SER A 95 1.81 -27.69 -26.66
C SER A 95 2.65 -28.68 -27.44
N ASP A 96 3.53 -29.44 -26.78
CA ASP A 96 4.37 -30.47 -27.43
C ASP A 96 3.59 -31.76 -27.75
N ALA A 97 2.41 -31.97 -27.14
CA ALA A 97 1.55 -33.13 -27.40
C ALA A 97 0.54 -32.92 -28.55
N LEU A 98 0.45 -31.70 -29.09
CA LEU A 98 -0.46 -31.29 -30.17
C LEU A 98 0.27 -31.06 -31.51
N VAL A 99 1.55 -31.40 -31.61
CA VAL A 99 2.38 -31.32 -32.83
C VAL A 99 2.79 -32.73 -33.27
#